data_AF-A0A0H5QQJ2-F1
#
_entry.id   AF-A0A0H5QQJ2-F1
#
_cell.length_a   1.000
_cell.length_b   1.000
_cell.length_c   1.000
_cell.angle_alpha   90.00
_cell.angle_beta   90.00
_cell.angle_gamma   90.00
#
_symmetry.space_group_name_H-M   'P 1'
#
loop_
_entity.id
_entity.type
_entity.pdbx_description
1 polymer ?
#
loop_
_entity_poly.entity_id
_entity_poly.type
_entity_poly.pdbx_seq_one_letter_code
_entity_poly.pdbx_strand_id
1 'polypeptide(L)'
;LIVRQYRLAAQSLFKDDRLMLALHICHGLYPDLIPDMDWSFFIGVSGTSSSARSDPSSSSIPSWIAPSSQESFSAVQQSLPRLFKALNENSSSWASWIKNSKCDIEPFPTTSQSLTQFDRLIIMSMFRPDKLNSSMT
;
A
#
# COMPACT_ATOMS: atom_id res chain seq x y z
N LEU A 1 -20.56 5.93 19.29
CA LEU A 1 -21.52 5.35 18.31
C LEU A 1 -20.81 4.44 17.30
N ILE A 2 -19.72 4.90 16.66
CA ILE A 2 -18.95 4.13 15.66
C ILE A 2 -18.44 2.78 16.17
N VAL A 3 -17.82 2.73 17.35
CA VAL A 3 -17.33 1.46 17.96
C VAL A 3 -18.46 0.43 18.17
N ARG A 4 -19.68 0.90 18.47
CA ARG A 4 -20.85 0.02 18.64
C ARG A 4 -21.30 -0.54 17.30
N GLN A 5 -21.34 0.29 16.25
CA GLN A 5 -21.70 -0.16 14.90
C GLN A 5 -20.66 -1.13 14.33
N TYR A 6 -19.37 -0.83 14.52
CA TYR A 6 -18.28 -1.74 14.17
C TYR A 6 -18.42 -3.09 14.88
N ARG A 7 -18.65 -3.11 16.20
CA ARG A 7 -18.81 -4.35 16.96
C ARG A 7 -19.99 -5.20 16.48
N LEU A 8 -21.11 -4.56 16.12
CA LEU A 8 -22.29 -5.25 15.61
C LEU A 8 -22.02 -5.88 14.25
N ALA A 9 -21.43 -5.12 13.31
CA ALA A 9 -21.04 -5.65 12.02
C ALA A 9 -19.99 -6.78 12.17
N ALA A 10 -18.97 -6.58 13.01
CA ALA A 10 -17.91 -7.57 13.23
C ALA A 10 -18.38 -8.89 13.86
N GLN A 11 -19.55 -8.92 14.52
CA GLN A 11 -20.14 -10.16 15.05
C GLN A 11 -20.64 -11.09 13.95
N SER A 12 -21.05 -10.55 12.79
CA SER A 12 -21.50 -11.32 11.63
C SER A 12 -20.41 -11.58 10.59
N LEU A 13 -19.19 -11.04 10.78
CA LEU A 13 -18.07 -11.23 9.86
C LEU A 13 -17.02 -12.23 10.39
N PHE A 14 -16.36 -12.91 9.46
CA PHE A 14 -15.17 -13.72 9.74
C PHE A 14 -14.06 -12.84 10.33
N LYS A 15 -13.13 -13.45 11.07
CA LYS A 15 -12.04 -12.71 11.72
C LYS A 15 -11.18 -11.95 10.70
N ASP A 16 -10.96 -12.55 9.54
CA ASP A 16 -10.08 -12.02 8.50
C ASP A 16 -10.67 -10.75 7.84
N ASP A 17 -11.99 -10.64 7.76
CA ASP A 17 -12.66 -9.49 7.13
C ASP A 17 -12.80 -8.27 8.05
N ARG A 18 -12.60 -8.46 9.36
CA ARG A 18 -12.81 -7.39 10.36
C ARG A 18 -11.83 -6.24 10.21
N LEU A 19 -10.60 -6.52 9.75
CA LEU A 19 -9.58 -5.51 9.53
C LEU A 19 -9.92 -4.66 8.30
N MET A 20 -10.33 -5.29 7.20
CA MET A 20 -10.77 -4.58 6.00
C MET A 20 -11.99 -3.70 6.32
N LEU A 21 -12.98 -4.24 7.04
CA LEU A 21 -14.14 -3.46 7.48
C LEU A 21 -13.74 -2.25 8.34
N ALA A 22 -12.82 -2.44 9.30
CA ALA A 22 -12.32 -1.34 10.13
C ALA A 22 -11.66 -0.26 9.27
N LEU A 23 -10.83 -0.66 8.30
CA LEU A 23 -10.14 0.25 7.39
C LEU A 23 -11.13 0.99 6.48
N HIS A 24 -12.15 0.32 5.97
CA HIS A 24 -13.21 0.94 5.17
C HIS A 24 -13.99 2.01 5.96
N ILE A 25 -14.27 1.74 7.24
CA ILE A 25 -14.88 2.74 8.14
C ILE A 25 -13.91 3.91 8.36
N CYS A 26 -12.60 3.66 8.52
CA CYS A 26 -11.61 4.73 8.64
C CYS A 26 -11.54 5.61 7.38
N HIS A 27 -11.57 5.03 6.18
CA HIS A 27 -11.62 5.78 4.92
C HIS A 27 -12.85 6.69 4.85
N GLY A 28 -14.04 6.17 5.20
CA GLY A 28 -15.26 6.97 5.22
C GLY A 28 -15.30 8.09 6.28
N LEU A 29 -14.52 7.96 7.36
CA LEU A 29 -14.46 8.96 8.44
C LEU A 29 -13.32 9.98 8.27
N TYR A 30 -12.24 9.59 7.61
CA TYR A 30 -11.02 10.37 7.47
C TYR A 30 -10.55 10.42 6.00
N PRO A 31 -11.35 11.02 5.10
CA PRO A 31 -10.99 11.12 3.68
C PRO A 31 -9.71 11.94 3.45
N ASP A 32 -9.40 12.89 4.34
CA ASP A 32 -8.17 13.70 4.26
C ASP A 32 -6.89 12.87 4.51
N LEU A 33 -6.99 11.80 5.31
CA LEU A 33 -5.87 10.91 5.64
C LEU A 33 -5.71 9.77 4.64
N ILE A 34 -6.79 9.39 3.97
CA ILE A 34 -6.83 8.31 2.99
C ILE A 34 -7.46 8.86 1.70
N PRO A 35 -6.65 9.43 0.80
CA PRO A 35 -7.14 9.94 -0.48
C PRO A 35 -7.86 8.86 -1.29
N ASP A 36 -8.92 9.21 -2.02
CA ASP A 36 -9.72 8.25 -2.78
C ASP A 36 -8.92 7.48 -3.83
N MET A 37 -7.88 8.10 -4.39
CA MET A 37 -6.99 7.47 -5.36
C MET A 37 -6.13 6.38 -4.69
N ASP A 38 -5.58 6.67 -3.52
CA ASP A 38 -4.80 5.72 -2.71
C ASP A 38 -5.70 4.57 -2.25
N TRP A 39 -6.92 4.89 -1.78
CA TRP A 39 -7.92 3.90 -1.41
C TRP A 39 -8.28 3.00 -2.59
N SER A 40 -8.64 3.58 -3.74
CA SER A 40 -9.02 2.86 -4.96
C SER A 40 -7.90 1.95 -5.46
N PHE A 41 -6.65 2.41 -5.34
CA PHE A 41 -5.48 1.60 -5.61
C PHE A 41 -5.38 0.42 -4.62
N PHE A 42 -5.51 0.68 -3.32
CA PHE A 42 -5.39 -0.32 -2.27
C PHE A 42 -6.43 -1.44 -2.39
N ILE A 43 -7.67 -1.12 -2.73
CA ILE A 43 -8.75 -2.12 -2.91
C ILE A 43 -8.77 -2.77 -4.30
N GLY A 44 -7.85 -2.37 -5.20
CA GLY A 44 -7.77 -2.90 -6.57
C GLY A 44 -8.87 -2.43 -7.51
N VAL A 45 -9.58 -1.34 -7.18
CA VAL A 45 -10.64 -0.75 -8.01
C VAL A 45 -10.08 0.26 -9.02
N SER A 46 -8.91 0.85 -8.75
CA SER A 46 -8.16 1.63 -9.74
C SER A 46 -7.82 0.70 -10.89
N GLY A 47 -8.60 0.79 -11.97
CA GLY A 47 -8.51 -0.09 -13.12
C GLY A 47 -7.07 -0.28 -13.56
N THR A 48 -6.53 -1.47 -13.32
CA THR A 48 -5.37 -1.98 -14.02
C THR A 48 -5.82 -2.22 -15.46
N SER A 49 -5.98 -1.14 -16.22
CA SER A 49 -6.14 -1.25 -17.66
C SER A 49 -4.83 -1.83 -18.18
N SER A 50 -4.83 -3.14 -18.38
CA SER A 50 -3.80 -3.96 -19.01
C SER A 50 -3.62 -3.62 -20.49
N SER A 51 -3.75 -2.34 -20.86
CA SER A 51 -3.78 -1.87 -22.25
C SER A 51 -2.93 -0.64 -22.54
N ALA A 52 -2.26 -0.05 -21.54
CA ALA A 52 -1.20 0.92 -21.84
C ALA A 52 0.07 0.15 -22.19
N ARG A 53 0.23 -0.15 -23.48
CA ARG A 53 1.51 -0.52 -24.10
C ARG A 53 2.59 0.39 -23.51
N SER A 54 3.52 -0.23 -22.80
CA SER A 54 4.71 0.39 -22.26
C SER A 54 5.44 1.15 -23.37
N ASP A 55 5.42 2.48 -23.31
CA ASP A 55 6.43 3.28 -23.98
C ASP A 55 7.80 2.91 -23.36
N PRO A 56 8.84 2.65 -24.17
CA PRO A 56 10.16 2.20 -23.71
C PRO A 56 10.98 3.29 -23.00
N SER A 57 10.36 4.42 -22.64
CA SER A 57 10.89 5.40 -21.69
C SER A 57 10.62 5.01 -20.22
N SER A 58 10.15 3.78 -19.99
CA SER A 58 9.91 3.21 -18.66
C SER A 58 11.18 3.27 -17.81
N SER A 59 11.10 4.06 -16.75
CA SER A 59 12.00 3.97 -15.60
C SER A 59 12.24 2.50 -15.26
N SER A 60 13.47 2.04 -15.45
CA SER A 60 13.87 0.64 -15.26
C SER A 60 13.37 0.14 -13.90
N ILE A 61 12.54 -0.91 -13.92
CA ILE A 61 12.12 -1.59 -12.69
C ILE A 61 13.40 -2.01 -11.94
N PRO A 62 13.59 -1.57 -10.68
CA PRO A 62 14.77 -1.94 -9.93
C PRO A 62 14.93 -3.47 -9.79
N SER A 63 16.16 -3.95 -9.89
CA SER A 63 16.49 -5.38 -9.86
C SER A 63 16.15 -6.09 -8.54
N TRP A 64 15.88 -5.35 -7.46
CA TRP A 64 15.46 -5.90 -6.18
C TRP A 64 13.97 -6.25 -6.12
N ILE A 65 13.16 -5.77 -7.07
CA ILE A 65 11.72 -6.04 -7.11
C ILE A 65 11.48 -7.45 -7.67
N ALA A 66 10.81 -8.29 -6.89
CA ALA A 66 10.42 -9.63 -7.29
C ALA A 66 9.44 -9.58 -8.48
N PRO A 67 9.47 -10.57 -9.40
CA PRO A 67 8.59 -10.59 -10.58
C PRO A 67 7.10 -10.53 -10.23
N SER A 68 6.71 -11.11 -9.10
CA SER A 68 5.32 -11.08 -8.59
C SER A 68 4.81 -9.68 -8.25
N SER A 69 5.71 -8.74 -7.91
CA SER A 69 5.34 -7.38 -7.48
C SER A 69 5.57 -6.33 -8.58
N GLN A 70 6.06 -6.73 -9.75
CA GLN A 70 6.37 -5.80 -10.86
C GLN A 70 5.11 -5.15 -11.43
N GLU A 71 4.02 -5.90 -11.54
CA GLU A 71 2.74 -5.38 -12.02
C GLU A 71 2.20 -4.30 -11.07
N SER A 72 2.19 -4.58 -9.76
CA SER A 72 1.77 -3.61 -8.75
C SER A 72 2.68 -2.38 -8.73
N PHE A 73 3.99 -2.56 -8.88
CA PHE A 73 4.94 -1.44 -8.95
C PHE A 73 4.73 -0.56 -10.20
N SER A 74 4.42 -1.16 -11.36
CA SER A 74 4.04 -0.43 -12.57
C SER A 74 2.72 0.33 -12.38
N ALA A 75 1.75 -0.29 -11.70
CA ALA A 75 0.49 0.36 -11.37
C ALA A 75 0.69 1.56 -10.44
N VAL A 76 1.62 1.49 -9.47
CA VAL A 76 2.03 2.62 -8.62
C VAL A 76 2.62 3.75 -9.45
N GLN A 77 3.45 3.45 -10.45
CA GLN A 77 4.02 4.48 -11.31
C GLN A 77 2.93 5.32 -12.01
N GLN A 78 1.84 4.67 -12.42
CA GLN A 78 0.73 5.34 -13.12
C GLN A 78 -0.22 6.07 -12.18
N SER A 79 -0.56 5.45 -11.04
CA SER A 79 -1.58 5.95 -10.12
C SER A 79 -1.02 6.83 -9.00
N LEU A 80 0.19 6.54 -8.51
CA LEU A 80 0.78 7.13 -7.31
C LEU A 80 2.23 7.60 -7.58
N PRO A 81 2.44 8.62 -8.43
CA PRO A 81 3.78 9.05 -8.85
C PRO A 81 4.65 9.55 -7.67
N ARG A 82 4.02 10.06 -6.60
CA ARG A 82 4.69 10.44 -5.35
C ARG A 82 5.36 9.23 -4.70
N LEU A 83 4.60 8.15 -4.50
CA LEU A 83 5.08 6.91 -3.87
C LEU A 83 6.15 6.24 -4.74
N PHE A 84 5.95 6.26 -6.07
CA PHE A 84 6.96 5.79 -7.02
C PHE A 84 8.30 6.53 -6.86
N LYS A 85 8.28 7.86 -6.80
CA LYS A 85 9.49 8.68 -6.61
C LYS A 85 10.21 8.32 -5.29
N ALA A 86 9.47 8.16 -4.19
CA ALA A 86 10.03 7.76 -2.90
C ALA A 86 10.76 6.41 -2.95
N LEU A 87 10.16 5.43 -3.64
CA LEU A 87 10.74 4.09 -3.82
C LEU A 87 11.98 4.12 -4.71
N ASN A 88 12.01 4.99 -5.72
CA ASN A 88 13.12 5.07 -6.66
C ASN A 88 14.36 5.80 -6.10
N GLU A 89 14.17 6.86 -5.29
CA GLU A 89 15.27 7.68 -4.77
C GLU A 89 16.25 6.91 -3.86
N ASN A 90 15.79 5.91 -3.11
CA ASN A 90 16.60 5.13 -2.15
C ASN A 90 16.49 3.62 -2.39
N SER A 91 16.54 3.21 -3.66
CA SER A 91 16.32 1.85 -4.14
C SER A 91 17.04 0.75 -3.33
N SER A 92 18.31 0.92 -2.98
CA SER A 92 19.08 -0.05 -2.18
C SER A 92 18.59 -0.17 -0.72
N SER A 93 18.18 0.95 -0.12
CA SER A 93 17.69 0.98 1.26
C SER A 93 16.30 0.36 1.38
N TRP A 94 15.43 0.59 0.37
CA TRP A 94 14.15 -0.10 0.26
C TRP A 94 14.32 -1.61 0.10
N ALA A 95 15.28 -2.04 -0.71
CA ALA A 95 15.59 -3.46 -0.87
C ALA A 95 15.99 -4.13 0.46
N SER A 96 16.81 -3.46 1.29
CA SER A 96 17.15 -3.96 2.63
C SER A 96 15.97 -3.93 3.59
N TRP A 97 15.16 -2.87 3.53
CA TRP A 97 14.03 -2.68 4.43
C TRP A 97 12.93 -3.72 4.19
N ILE A 98 12.58 -4.00 2.93
CA ILE A 98 11.57 -5.02 2.57
C ILE A 98 11.99 -6.43 3.00
N LYS A 99 13.30 -6.71 2.97
CA LYS A 99 13.87 -7.99 3.43
C LYS A 99 13.92 -8.10 4.95
N ASN A 100 13.85 -6.99 5.69
CA ASN A 100 13.84 -7.02 7.14
C ASN A 100 12.55 -7.67 7.65
N SER A 101 12.65 -8.50 8.70
CA SER A 101 11.50 -9.12 9.35
C SER A 101 10.67 -8.15 10.18
N LYS A 102 11.23 -6.98 10.54
CA LYS A 102 10.62 -5.93 11.35
C LYS A 102 10.23 -4.68 10.54
N CYS A 103 10.08 -4.83 9.22
CA CYS A 103 9.69 -3.73 8.34
C CYS A 103 8.33 -3.11 8.70
N ASP A 104 7.46 -3.85 9.38
CA ASP A 104 6.16 -3.37 9.89
C ASP A 104 6.31 -2.32 11.00
N ILE A 105 7.39 -2.36 11.78
CA ILE A 105 7.62 -1.49 12.94
C ILE A 105 8.67 -0.40 12.63
N GLU A 106 9.68 -0.72 11.83
CA GLU A 106 10.76 0.23 11.53
C GLU A 106 10.27 1.45 10.73
N PRO A 107 10.87 2.63 10.94
CA PRO A 107 10.56 3.80 10.13
C PRO A 107 10.96 3.58 8.66
N PHE A 108 10.40 4.40 7.77
CA PHE A 108 10.76 4.32 6.36
C PHE A 108 12.25 4.65 6.15
N PRO A 109 12.91 4.02 5.17
CA PRO A 109 14.32 4.29 4.87
C PRO A 109 14.56 5.67 4.23
N THR A 110 13.51 6.42 3.90
CA THR A 110 13.58 7.75 3.30
C THR A 110 13.26 8.84 4.33
N THR A 111 14.13 9.86 4.40
CA THR A 111 13.94 11.06 5.25
C THR A 111 13.23 12.21 4.52
N SER A 112 13.09 12.11 3.19
CA SER A 112 12.86 13.25 2.29
C SER A 112 11.40 13.49 1.90
N GLN A 113 10.48 12.54 2.13
CA GLN A 113 9.06 12.68 1.80
C GLN A 113 8.18 12.23 2.96
N SER A 114 7.11 13.00 3.21
CA SER A 114 6.10 12.76 4.24
C SER A 114 5.21 11.55 3.90
N LEU A 115 5.79 10.37 3.70
CA LEU A 115 5.01 9.16 3.46
C LEU A 115 4.01 8.97 4.61
N THR A 116 2.75 8.75 4.23
CA THR A 116 1.65 8.61 5.18
C THR A 116 1.64 7.22 5.78
N GLN A 117 0.84 7.03 6.83
CA GLN A 117 0.58 5.68 7.37
C GLN A 117 -0.14 4.80 6.34
N PHE A 118 -0.95 5.39 5.45
CA PHE A 118 -1.64 4.65 4.41
C PHE A 118 -0.69 4.20 3.29
N ASP A 119 0.31 5.04 2.95
CA ASP A 119 1.39 4.65 2.04
C ASP A 119 2.14 3.39 2.54
N ARG A 120 2.29 3.24 3.87
CA ARG A 120 2.86 2.02 4.46
C ARG A 120 2.03 0.79 4.12
N LEU A 121 0.71 0.88 4.25
CA LEU A 121 -0.20 -0.24 3.97
C LEU A 121 -0.17 -0.63 2.50
N ILE A 122 -0.08 0.35 1.60
CA ILE A 122 0.10 0.15 0.15
C ILE A 122 1.43 -0.56 -0.14
N ILE A 123 2.54 -0.12 0.47
CA ILE A 123 3.85 -0.78 0.29
C ILE A 123 3.82 -2.21 0.84
N MET A 124 3.21 -2.42 2.00
CA MET A 124 3.05 -3.74 2.61
C MET A 124 2.20 -4.67 1.74
N SER A 125 1.10 -4.18 1.17
CA SER A 125 0.23 -5.02 0.31
C SER A 125 0.94 -5.52 -0.94
N MET A 126 1.89 -4.75 -1.51
CA MET A 126 2.63 -5.14 -2.71
C MET A 126 3.81 -6.08 -2.44
N PHE A 127 4.59 -5.79 -1.41
CA PHE A 127 5.89 -6.43 -1.19
C PHE A 127 5.88 -7.45 -0.05
N ARG A 128 5.04 -7.26 0.97
CA ARG A 128 4.99 -8.08 2.19
C ARG A 128 3.55 -8.25 2.70
N PRO A 129 2.67 -8.92 1.93
CA PRO A 129 1.28 -9.15 2.35
C PRO A 129 1.21 -9.98 3.65
N ASP A 130 2.24 -10.76 3.97
CA ASP A 130 2.41 -11.48 5.23
C ASP A 130 2.44 -10.57 6.47
N LYS A 131 2.86 -9.31 6.31
CA LYS A 131 2.97 -8.31 7.38
C LYS A 131 1.87 -7.26 7.36
N LEU A 132 0.96 -7.33 6.40
CA LEU A 132 -0.14 -6.37 6.24
C LEU A 132 -0.97 -6.27 7.53
N ASN A 133 -1.45 -7.41 8.05
CA ASN A 133 -2.30 -7.43 9.25
C ASN A 133 -1.58 -6.86 10.48
N SER A 134 -0.29 -7.18 10.66
CA SER A 134 0.55 -6.64 11.76
C SER A 134 0.71 -5.12 11.66
N SER A 135 0.73 -4.58 10.43
CA SER A 135 0.85 -3.14 10.21
C SER A 135 -0.46 -2.37 10.42
N MET A 136 -1.60 -3.07 10.46
CA MET A 136 -2.93 -2.48 10.66
C MET A 136 -3.41 -2.50 12.12
N THR A 137 -2.79 -3.31 12.97
CA THR A 137 -3.13 -3.50 14.39
C THR A 137 -2.28 -2.65 15.31
#